data_AF-A0A8D8YH91-F1
#
_entry.id   AF-A0A8D8YH91-F1
#
_cell.length_a   1.000
_cell.length_b   1.000
_cell.length_c   1.000
_cell.angle_alpha   90.00
_cell.angle_beta   90.00
_cell.angle_gamma   90.00
#
_symmetry.space_group_name_H-M   'P 1'
#
loop_
_entity.id
_entity.type
_entity.pdbx_description
1 polymer ?
#
loop_
_entity_poly.entity_id
_entity_poly.type
_entity_poly.pdbx_seq_one_letter_code
_entity_poly.pdbx_strand_id
1 'polypeptide(L)'
;MMWAMNMNHDNSSLVQTLLRQTHFEPEWTYNMRREMQEIVPNVFLGPYLVASRPKRDYLQSQGITHVICVRQNIEANFIRPNFQEDFVYLILDIADSLNENIIHHFGTVFEFIEHCLRSGGRVLIHGNQGISRSATLVIAYVMQKYNLSTN
;
A
#
# COMPACT_ATOMS: atom_id res chain seq x y z
N MET A 1 39.07 -40.47 -17.80
CA MET A 1 38.34 -39.59 -18.74
C MET A 1 37.69 -38.52 -17.87
N MET A 2 38.17 -37.26 -18.00
CA MET A 2 37.70 -35.98 -17.41
C MET A 2 37.62 -35.89 -15.87
N TRP A 3 38.55 -35.21 -15.15
CA TRP A 3 38.80 -33.74 -15.02
C TRP A 3 37.57 -33.00 -14.42
N ALA A 4 37.62 -32.21 -13.33
CA ALA A 4 38.72 -31.68 -12.52
C ALA A 4 38.21 -31.13 -11.15
N MET A 5 39.08 -31.22 -10.14
CA MET A 5 39.45 -30.20 -9.15
C MET A 5 38.47 -29.69 -8.09
N ASN A 6 38.81 -30.15 -6.88
CA ASN A 6 38.70 -29.58 -5.54
C ASN A 6 38.91 -28.05 -5.44
N MET A 7 38.03 -27.35 -4.71
CA MET A 7 38.42 -26.30 -3.73
C MET A 7 37.36 -26.14 -2.63
N ASN A 8 37.83 -26.31 -1.39
CA ASN A 8 37.23 -25.90 -0.14
C ASN A 8 36.65 -24.47 -0.18
N HIS A 9 35.52 -24.22 0.49
CA HIS A 9 35.46 -23.58 1.81
C HIS A 9 34.01 -23.20 2.15
N ASP A 10 33.73 -23.32 3.45
CA ASP A 10 32.57 -22.87 4.20
C ASP A 10 32.17 -21.42 3.88
N ASN A 11 31.41 -21.23 2.80
CA ASN A 11 30.84 -19.94 2.41
C ASN A 11 29.32 -19.90 2.63
N SER A 12 28.72 -21.01 3.05
CA SER A 12 27.27 -21.11 3.29
C SER A 12 26.87 -20.34 4.55
N SER A 13 27.66 -20.46 5.62
CA SER A 13 27.36 -19.83 6.91
C SER A 13 27.55 -18.31 6.87
N LEU A 14 28.63 -17.82 6.25
CA LEU A 14 28.90 -16.38 6.09
C LEU A 14 27.93 -15.70 5.13
N VAL A 15 27.58 -16.32 4.00
CA VAL A 15 26.56 -15.77 3.09
C VAL A 15 25.19 -15.73 3.76
N GLN A 16 24.79 -16.78 4.50
CA GLN A 16 23.55 -16.75 5.28
C GLN A 16 23.58 -15.76 6.44
N THR A 17 24.74 -15.52 7.05
CA THR A 17 24.91 -14.53 8.11
C THR A 17 24.85 -13.10 7.55
N LEU A 18 25.45 -12.86 6.39
CA LEU A 18 25.38 -11.57 5.68
C LEU A 18 23.98 -11.27 5.16
N LEU A 19 23.24 -12.29 4.68
CA LEU A 19 21.83 -12.18 4.29
C LEU A 19 20.89 -11.97 5.49
N ARG A 20 21.29 -12.35 6.71
CA ARG A 20 20.57 -12.01 7.96
C ARG A 20 20.91 -10.63 8.50
N GLN A 21 22.05 -10.06 8.11
CA GLN A 21 22.51 -8.75 8.57
C GLN A 21 21.99 -7.59 7.73
N THR A 22 21.36 -7.85 6.58
CA THR A 22 20.72 -6.84 5.75
C THR A 22 19.20 -7.07 5.72
N HIS A 23 18.46 -6.13 6.31
CA HIS A 23 17.00 -6.07 6.43
C HIS A 23 16.39 -6.90 7.58
N PHE A 24 16.35 -6.28 8.75
CA PHE A 24 15.41 -6.65 9.81
C PHE A 24 14.00 -6.18 9.39
N GLU A 25 13.39 -6.90 8.45
CA GLU A 25 11.94 -6.77 8.24
C GLU A 25 11.26 -7.56 9.36
N PRO A 26 10.50 -6.91 10.26
CA PRO A 26 9.82 -7.62 11.32
C PRO A 26 8.87 -8.66 10.72
N GLU A 27 8.85 -9.87 11.29
CA GLU A 27 7.91 -10.91 10.89
C GLU A 27 6.49 -10.36 10.95
N TRP A 28 5.75 -10.45 9.83
CA TRP A 28 4.40 -9.90 9.78
C TRP A 28 3.48 -10.64 10.75
N THR A 29 2.80 -9.90 11.62
CA THR A 29 1.81 -10.46 12.54
C THR A 29 0.40 -10.04 12.14
N TYR A 30 -0.60 -10.88 12.45
CA TYR A 30 -2.01 -10.60 12.14
C TYR A 30 -2.50 -9.24 12.65
N ASN A 31 -1.93 -8.72 13.73
CA ASN A 31 -2.30 -7.41 14.27
C ASN A 31 -1.93 -6.24 13.34
N MET A 32 -0.91 -6.40 12.51
CA MET A 32 -0.45 -5.37 11.56
C MET A 32 -1.51 -5.07 10.49
N ARG A 33 -2.50 -5.95 10.29
CA ARG A 33 -3.68 -5.65 9.43
C ARG A 33 -4.47 -4.40 9.87
N ARG A 34 -4.24 -3.91 11.10
CA ARG A 34 -4.88 -2.70 11.65
C ARG A 34 -4.07 -1.43 11.38
N GLU A 35 -2.89 -1.57 10.80
CA GLU A 35 -1.98 -0.49 10.46
C GLU A 35 -2.01 -0.27 8.94
N MET A 36 -1.36 0.80 8.46
CA MET A 36 -1.09 0.95 7.04
C MET A 36 0.29 0.39 6.71
N GLN A 37 0.44 -0.17 5.51
CA GLN A 37 1.69 -0.71 5.01
C GLN A 37 2.10 0.04 3.75
N GLU A 38 3.38 0.35 3.64
CA GLU A 38 3.97 0.82 2.39
C GLU A 38 4.06 -0.35 1.42
N ILE A 39 3.35 -0.28 0.30
CA ILE A 39 3.30 -1.36 -0.69
C ILE A 39 4.40 -1.17 -1.74
N VAL A 40 4.55 0.07 -2.18
CA VAL A 40 5.66 0.55 -3.00
C VAL A 40 6.04 1.94 -2.48
N PRO A 41 7.24 2.46 -2.78
CA PRO A 41 7.72 3.71 -2.21
C PRO A 41 6.66 4.83 -2.27
N ASN A 42 6.32 5.38 -1.10
CA ASN A 42 5.36 6.46 -0.87
C ASN A 42 3.87 6.14 -1.16
N VAL A 43 3.51 4.87 -1.39
CA VAL A 43 2.13 4.41 -1.60
C VAL A 43 1.73 3.41 -0.52
N PHE A 44 0.75 3.81 0.29
CA PHE A 44 0.30 3.07 1.46
C PHE A 44 -1.08 2.44 1.26
N LEU A 45 -1.27 1.25 1.79
CA LEU A 45 -2.57 0.58 1.91
C LEU A 45 -2.92 0.38 3.38
N GLY A 46 -4.17 0.62 3.77
CA GLY A 46 -4.63 0.30 5.12
C GLY A 46 -6.14 0.24 5.30
N PRO A 47 -6.62 -0.10 6.51
CA PRO A 47 -8.03 -0.01 6.89
C PRO A 47 -8.42 1.43 7.26
N TYR A 48 -9.73 1.72 7.29
CA TYR A 48 -10.24 3.07 7.59
C TYR A 48 -9.81 3.58 8.97
N LEU A 49 -9.56 2.67 9.93
CA LEU A 49 -9.13 3.03 11.28
C LEU A 49 -7.83 3.84 11.30
N VAL A 50 -6.95 3.65 10.32
CA VAL A 50 -5.70 4.41 10.20
C VAL A 50 -5.97 5.88 9.84
N ALA A 51 -7.10 6.17 9.18
CA ALA A 51 -7.56 7.51 8.83
C ALA A 51 -8.62 8.07 9.81
N SER A 52 -8.78 7.45 10.98
CA SER A 52 -9.72 7.91 12.02
C SER A 52 -9.22 9.15 12.76
N ARG A 53 -10.14 9.91 13.39
CA ARG A 53 -9.81 11.18 14.10
C ARG A 53 -8.59 11.12 15.03
N PRO A 54 -8.38 10.08 15.86
CA PRO A 54 -7.21 10.00 16.75
C PRO A 54 -5.87 9.77 16.04
N LYS A 55 -5.87 9.51 14.72
CA LYS A 55 -4.69 9.17 13.94
C LYS A 55 -4.15 10.33 13.09
N ARG A 56 -4.64 11.56 13.30
CA ARG A 56 -4.16 12.76 12.59
C ARG A 56 -2.65 12.90 12.66
N ASP A 57 -2.12 12.99 13.87
CA ASP A 57 -0.69 13.22 14.12
C ASP A 57 0.15 12.04 13.64
N TYR A 58 -0.40 10.82 13.72
CA TYR A 58 0.23 9.65 13.14
C TYR A 58 0.40 9.81 11.62
N LEU A 59 -0.66 10.14 10.86
CA LEU A 59 -0.57 10.36 9.42
C LEU A 59 0.42 11.46 9.04
N GLN A 60 0.41 12.58 9.79
CA GLN A 60 1.36 13.67 9.58
C GLN A 60 2.81 13.26 9.88
N SER A 61 3.05 12.51 10.96
CA SER A 61 4.38 11.98 11.29
C SER A 61 4.89 10.99 10.24
N GLN A 62 3.97 10.35 9.53
CA GLN A 62 4.25 9.47 8.40
C GLN A 62 4.31 10.26 7.08
N GLY A 63 4.29 11.59 7.07
CA GLY A 63 4.41 12.39 5.86
C GLY A 63 3.30 12.13 4.82
N ILE A 64 2.14 11.60 5.24
CA ILE A 64 0.99 11.44 4.35
C ILE A 64 0.51 12.84 3.96
N THR A 65 0.23 13.01 2.68
CA THR A 65 -0.23 14.29 2.08
C THR A 65 -1.55 14.11 1.33
N HIS A 66 -1.77 12.91 0.79
CA HIS A 66 -2.94 12.58 -0.01
C HIS A 66 -3.62 11.32 0.55
N VAL A 67 -4.95 11.28 0.49
CA VAL A 67 -5.73 10.14 0.96
C VAL A 67 -6.81 9.77 -0.06
N ILE A 68 -6.78 8.52 -0.52
CA ILE A 68 -7.86 7.92 -1.30
C ILE A 68 -8.77 7.16 -0.33
N CYS A 69 -10.00 7.63 -0.22
CA CYS A 69 -11.03 7.13 0.68
C CYS A 69 -12.08 6.33 -0.11
N VAL A 70 -11.98 5.00 -0.05
CA VAL A 70 -12.86 4.07 -0.77
C VAL A 70 -13.96 3.57 0.16
N ARG A 71 -15.22 3.92 -0.13
CA ARG A 71 -16.35 3.42 0.64
C ARG A 71 -17.63 3.38 -0.19
N GLN A 72 -18.67 2.77 0.32
CA GLN A 72 -20.04 3.01 -0.15
C GLN A 72 -20.68 4.18 0.58
N ASN A 73 -21.71 4.80 -0.01
CA ASN A 73 -22.51 5.83 0.68
C ASN A 73 -23.07 5.37 2.05
N ILE A 74 -23.46 4.10 2.20
CA ILE A 74 -23.94 3.57 3.49
C ILE A 74 -22.84 3.56 4.58
N GLU A 75 -21.57 3.57 4.17
CA GLU A 75 -20.40 3.60 5.05
C GLU A 75 -19.92 5.03 5.37
N ALA A 76 -20.49 6.07 4.74
CA ALA A 76 -20.03 7.46 4.85
C ALA A 76 -20.10 8.04 6.28
N ASN A 77 -20.91 7.44 7.16
CA ASN A 77 -21.02 7.82 8.56
C ASN A 77 -19.78 7.44 9.39
N PHE A 78 -18.90 6.57 8.90
CA PHE A 78 -17.68 6.17 9.61
C PHE A 78 -16.42 6.14 8.74
N ILE A 79 -16.57 6.01 7.41
CA ILE A 79 -15.48 6.15 6.45
C ILE A 79 -15.64 7.49 5.73
N ARG A 80 -14.85 8.49 6.13
CA ARG A 80 -14.97 9.88 5.63
C ARG A 80 -13.64 10.64 5.74
N PRO A 81 -13.46 11.74 4.98
CA PRO A 81 -12.31 12.60 5.15
C PRO A 81 -12.36 13.33 6.50
N ASN A 82 -11.55 12.91 7.47
CA ASN A 82 -11.56 13.50 8.81
C ASN A 82 -10.71 14.78 8.91
N PHE A 83 -9.84 15.06 7.94
CA PHE A 83 -8.78 16.08 8.04
C PHE A 83 -8.59 16.85 6.71
N GLN A 84 -9.66 17.42 6.17
CA GLN A 84 -9.66 18.06 4.84
C GLN A 84 -8.71 19.26 4.72
N GLU A 85 -8.36 19.90 5.84
CA GLU A 85 -7.38 21.00 5.89
C GLU A 85 -5.93 20.50 5.87
N ASP A 86 -5.69 19.23 6.21
CA ASP A 86 -4.35 18.66 6.36
C ASP A 86 -3.94 17.78 5.17
N PHE A 87 -4.91 17.14 4.50
CA PHE A 87 -4.65 16.22 3.39
C PHE A 87 -5.57 16.49 2.20
N VAL A 88 -5.05 16.23 1.00
CA VAL A 88 -5.85 16.23 -0.22
C VAL A 88 -6.59 14.89 -0.33
N TYR A 89 -7.90 14.93 -0.52
CA TYR A 89 -8.72 13.73 -0.58
C TYR A 89 -9.22 13.43 -1.98
N LEU A 90 -9.18 12.14 -2.35
CA LEU A 90 -10.01 11.55 -3.40
C LEU A 90 -11.02 10.60 -2.74
N ILE A 91 -12.30 10.79 -3.06
CA ILE A 91 -13.40 10.02 -2.49
C ILE A 91 -14.00 9.16 -3.59
N LEU A 92 -14.03 7.84 -3.38
CA LEU A 92 -14.57 6.89 -4.35
C LEU A 92 -15.74 6.13 -3.71
N ASP A 93 -16.91 6.23 -4.34
CA ASP A 93 -18.11 5.47 -3.98
C ASP A 93 -18.08 4.11 -4.69
N ILE A 94 -17.59 3.08 -4.00
CA ILE A 94 -17.34 1.74 -4.57
C ILE A 94 -17.94 0.67 -3.66
N ALA A 95 -18.82 -0.17 -4.22
CA ALA A 95 -19.39 -1.31 -3.52
C ALA A 95 -18.39 -2.45 -3.30
N ASP A 96 -18.47 -3.09 -2.12
CA ASP A 96 -17.73 -4.34 -1.87
C ASP A 96 -18.56 -5.52 -2.37
N SER A 97 -18.70 -5.61 -3.69
CA SER A 97 -19.54 -6.60 -4.36
C SER A 97 -18.86 -7.10 -5.62
N LEU A 98 -19.10 -8.37 -5.96
CA LEU A 98 -18.60 -8.97 -7.19
C LEU A 98 -19.19 -8.34 -8.45
N ASN A 99 -20.30 -7.60 -8.32
CA ASN A 99 -20.95 -6.91 -9.43
C ASN A 99 -20.47 -5.46 -9.61
N GLU A 100 -19.62 -4.96 -8.72
CA GLU A 100 -19.11 -3.59 -8.79
C GLU A 100 -18.08 -3.45 -9.92
N ASN A 101 -18.26 -2.47 -10.80
CA ASN A 101 -17.30 -2.21 -11.87
C ASN A 101 -16.27 -1.17 -11.45
N ILE A 102 -15.25 -1.65 -10.74
CA ILE A 102 -14.17 -0.82 -10.20
C ILE A 102 -13.19 -0.28 -11.27
N ILE A 103 -13.17 -0.88 -12.47
CA ILE A 103 -12.16 -0.59 -13.51
C ILE A 103 -12.21 0.89 -13.95
N HIS A 104 -13.39 1.49 -14.00
CA HIS A 104 -13.55 2.90 -14.39
C HIS A 104 -12.80 3.87 -13.45
N HIS A 105 -12.48 3.46 -12.22
CA HIS A 105 -11.73 4.28 -11.29
C HIS A 105 -10.21 4.20 -11.47
N PHE A 106 -9.69 3.24 -12.24
CA PHE A 106 -8.25 2.98 -12.33
C PHE A 106 -7.49 4.19 -12.88
N GLY A 107 -7.99 4.83 -13.95
CA GLY A 107 -7.37 6.03 -14.52
C GLY A 107 -7.29 7.18 -13.51
N THR A 108 -8.42 7.52 -12.89
CA THR A 108 -8.50 8.59 -11.88
C THR A 108 -7.57 8.33 -10.69
N VAL A 109 -7.53 7.08 -10.20
CA VAL A 109 -6.65 6.70 -9.08
C VAL A 109 -5.19 6.79 -9.48
N PHE A 110 -4.84 6.32 -10.67
CA PHE A 110 -3.47 6.39 -11.18
C PHE A 110 -2.99 7.84 -11.27
N GLU A 111 -3.79 8.73 -11.86
CA GLU A 111 -3.45 10.15 -11.99
C GLU A 111 -3.29 10.83 -10.63
N PHE A 112 -4.18 10.54 -9.68
CA PHE A 112 -4.12 11.09 -8.33
C PHE A 112 -2.85 10.65 -7.58
N ILE A 113 -2.52 9.36 -7.65
CA ILE A 113 -1.29 8.83 -7.04
C ILE A 113 -0.06 9.47 -7.71
N GLU A 114 0.03 9.48 -9.04
CA GLU A 114 1.17 10.05 -9.75
C GLU A 114 1.34 11.55 -9.49
N HIS A 115 0.24 12.30 -9.33
CA HIS A 115 0.30 13.71 -8.94
C HIS A 115 0.88 13.88 -7.53
N CYS A 116 0.41 13.08 -6.57
CA CYS A 116 0.97 13.05 -5.21
C CYS A 116 2.47 12.76 -5.24
N LEU A 117 2.89 11.73 -5.97
CA LEU A 117 4.30 11.33 -6.01
C LEU A 117 5.20 12.37 -6.69
N ARG A 118 4.74 12.99 -7.79
CA ARG A 118 5.49 14.07 -8.46
C ARG A 118 5.67 15.32 -7.60
N SER A 119 4.76 15.58 -6.66
CA SER A 119 4.89 16.68 -5.70
C SER A 119 5.75 16.33 -4.48
N GLY A 120 6.36 15.12 -4.45
CA GLY A 120 7.15 14.64 -3.31
C GLY A 120 6.32 14.18 -2.13
N GLY A 121 5.00 14.00 -2.31
CA GLY A 121 4.07 13.58 -1.28
C GLY A 121 3.98 12.05 -1.14
N ARG A 122 3.31 11.63 -0.06
CA ARG A 122 2.95 10.23 0.21
C ARG A 122 1.43 10.07 0.23
N VAL A 123 0.94 8.96 -0.31
CA VAL A 123 -0.51 8.69 -0.46
C VAL A 123 -0.92 7.47 0.36
N LEU A 124 -2.02 7.61 1.11
CA LEU A 124 -2.73 6.49 1.74
C LEU A 124 -3.97 6.14 0.94
N ILE A 125 -4.09 4.90 0.51
CA ILE A 125 -5.33 4.33 -0.02
C ILE A 125 -5.95 3.44 1.05
N HIS A 126 -7.19 3.73 1.44
CA HIS A 126 -7.89 2.92 2.42
C HIS A 126 -9.31 2.57 1.99
N GLY A 127 -9.72 1.37 2.37
CA GLY A 127 -11.11 0.93 2.34
C GLY A 127 -11.66 0.81 3.74
N ASN A 128 -12.70 0.00 3.93
CA ASN A 128 -13.14 -0.42 5.26
C ASN A 128 -12.02 -1.24 5.95
N GLN A 129 -11.77 -2.45 5.45
CA GLN A 129 -10.80 -3.37 6.05
C GLN A 129 -9.40 -3.31 5.42
N GLY A 130 -9.23 -2.61 4.29
CA GLY A 130 -7.96 -2.60 3.55
C GLY A 130 -7.69 -3.88 2.74
N ILE A 131 -8.70 -4.71 2.46
CA ILE A 131 -8.52 -6.08 1.93
C ILE A 131 -8.96 -6.23 0.46
N SER A 132 -10.14 -5.70 0.10
CA SER A 132 -10.78 -5.91 -1.20
C SER A 132 -10.61 -4.67 -2.08
N ARG A 133 -11.61 -3.77 -2.12
CA ARG A 133 -11.66 -2.56 -2.96
C ARG A 133 -10.37 -1.74 -3.01
N SER A 134 -9.84 -1.35 -1.84
CA SER A 134 -8.62 -0.53 -1.76
C SER A 134 -7.38 -1.28 -2.22
N ALA A 135 -7.28 -2.58 -1.93
CA ALA A 135 -6.18 -3.41 -2.39
C ALA A 135 -6.22 -3.59 -3.91
N THR A 136 -7.41 -3.81 -4.48
CA THR A 136 -7.59 -3.87 -5.94
C THR A 136 -7.10 -2.60 -6.63
N LEU A 137 -7.41 -1.42 -6.09
CA LEU A 137 -6.91 -0.15 -6.65
C LEU A 137 -5.39 -0.01 -6.56
N VAL A 138 -4.79 -0.43 -5.44
CA VAL A 138 -3.33 -0.44 -5.28
C VAL A 138 -2.69 -1.42 -6.26
N ILE A 139 -3.23 -2.62 -6.41
CA ILE A 139 -2.75 -3.63 -7.36
C ILE A 139 -2.83 -3.09 -8.79
N ALA A 140 -3.96 -2.49 -9.18
CA ALA A 140 -4.13 -1.89 -10.51
C ALA A 140 -3.09 -0.80 -10.77
N TYR A 141 -2.86 0.09 -9.79
CA TYR A 141 -1.82 1.10 -9.87
C TYR A 141 -0.42 0.47 -10.04
N VAL A 142 -0.06 -0.51 -9.23
CA VAL A 142 1.25 -1.19 -9.29
C VAL A 142 1.44 -1.89 -10.64
N MET A 143 0.44 -2.65 -11.10
CA MET A 143 0.50 -3.33 -12.39
C MET A 143 0.74 -2.34 -13.54
N GLN A 144 0.00 -1.23 -13.56
CA GLN A 144 0.17 -0.21 -14.58
C GLN A 144 1.50 0.54 -14.46
N LYS A 145 1.93 0.89 -13.24
CA LYS A 145 3.16 1.65 -12.98
C LYS A 145 4.42 0.87 -13.37
N TYR A 146 4.43 -0.43 -13.07
CA TYR A 146 5.58 -1.29 -13.26
C TYR A 146 5.44 -2.23 -14.47
N ASN A 147 4.40 -2.05 -15.28
CA ASN A 147 4.13 -2.85 -16.47
C ASN A 147 4.12 -4.37 -16.19
N LEU A 148 3.41 -4.78 -15.13
CA LEU A 148 3.29 -6.18 -14.72
C LEU A 148 2.07 -6.83 -15.37
N SER A 149 2.22 -8.07 -15.82
CA SER A 149 1.12 -8.89 -16.36
C SER A 149 0.78 -10.05 -15.44
N THR A 150 -0.49 -10.48 -15.48
CA THR A 150 -0.96 -11.73 -14.83
C THR A 150 -0.82 -12.86 -15.84
N ASN A 151 0.39 -13.43 -15.96
CA ASN A 151 0.60 -14.65 -16.76
C ASN A 151 0.21 -15.90 -15.99
#